data_AF-A0A1F3ZWP8-F1
#
_entry.id   AF-A0A1F3ZWP8-F1
#
_cell.length_a   1.000
_cell.length_b   1.000
_cell.length_c   1.000
_cell.angle_alpha   90.00
_cell.angle_beta   90.00
_cell.angle_gamma   90.00
#
_symmetry.space_group_name_H-M   'P 1'
#
loop_
_entity.id
_entity.type
_entity.pdbx_description
1 polymer ?
#
loop_
_entity_poly.entity_id
_entity_poly.type
_entity_poly.pdbx_seq_one_letter_code
_entity_poly.pdbx_strand_id
1 'polypeptide(L)'
;MIAAKAPPDGYTVLFYSAPLWVAPLMRSTVPWNPVRDFAPVTLAVNSPNILVVHPSLPVKSVKELIALAKAKPGEFNYGSGSPKARRWSAARQPRWLPPSNPRWRGGAS
;
A
#
# COMPACT_ATOMS: atom_id res chain seq x y z
N MET A 1 4.06 -22.92 9.85
CA MET A 1 5.18 -22.05 10.27
C MET A 1 5.73 -22.63 11.56
N ILE A 2 7.05 -22.84 11.68
CA ILE A 2 7.66 -23.48 12.86
C ILE A 2 7.48 -22.60 14.10
N ALA A 3 7.73 -21.28 13.98
CA ALA A 3 7.57 -20.34 15.09
C ALA A 3 6.16 -20.31 15.70
N ALA A 4 5.11 -20.42 14.88
CA ALA A 4 3.72 -20.46 15.38
C ALA A 4 3.35 -21.77 16.11
N LYS A 5 4.17 -22.81 15.98
CA LYS A 5 3.95 -24.14 16.58
C LYS A 5 4.98 -24.47 17.66
N ALA A 6 5.93 -23.57 17.93
CA ALA A 6 6.98 -23.78 18.91
C ALA A 6 6.41 -23.67 20.34
N PRO A 7 7.01 -24.36 21.33
CA PRO A 7 6.69 -24.11 22.73
C PRO A 7 6.88 -22.63 23.09
N PRO A 8 6.02 -22.05 23.93
CA PRO A 8 6.14 -20.65 24.38
C PRO A 8 7.18 -20.51 25.49
N ASP A 9 8.40 -21.03 25.27
CA ASP A 9 9.50 -21.09 26.24
C ASP A 9 10.53 -19.95 26.08
N GLY A 10 10.35 -19.08 25.07
CA GLY A 10 11.22 -17.95 24.80
C GLY A 10 12.49 -18.27 24.01
N TYR A 11 12.78 -19.54 23.71
CA TYR A 11 13.95 -19.93 22.91
C TYR A 11 13.72 -19.79 21.40
N THR A 12 12.46 -19.65 20.98
CA THR A 12 12.10 -19.41 19.59
C THR A 12 11.58 -17.99 19.41
N VAL A 13 12.36 -17.16 18.71
CA VAL A 13 11.98 -15.79 18.35
C VAL A 13 11.79 -15.69 16.84
N LEU A 14 10.70 -15.03 16.43
CA LEU A 14 10.42 -14.74 15.03
C LEU A 14 10.79 -13.29 14.70
N PHE A 15 11.76 -13.10 13.81
CA PHE A 15 11.98 -11.83 13.14
C PHE A 15 11.08 -11.76 11.89
N TYR A 16 10.21 -10.76 11.81
CA TYR A 16 9.20 -10.68 10.73
C TYR A 16 9.01 -9.25 10.20
N SER A 17 8.33 -9.15 9.07
CA SER A 17 7.89 -7.89 8.47
C SER A 17 6.38 -7.92 8.15
N ALA A 18 5.83 -6.81 7.66
CA ALA A 18 4.39 -6.62 7.42
C ALA A 18 3.61 -7.81 6.78
N PRO A 19 4.17 -8.61 5.84
CA PRO A 19 3.45 -9.73 5.23
C PRO A 19 2.88 -10.77 6.22
N LEU A 20 3.46 -10.93 7.42
CA LEU A 20 2.94 -11.83 8.45
C LEU A 20 1.49 -11.49 8.83
N TRP A 21 1.18 -10.19 8.90
CA TRP A 21 -0.12 -9.65 9.30
C TRP A 21 -1.06 -9.45 8.11
N VAL A 22 -0.52 -9.14 6.93
CA VAL A 22 -1.31 -8.84 5.74
C VAL A 22 -1.77 -10.11 5.00
N ALA A 23 -0.99 -11.20 5.06
CA ALA A 23 -1.31 -12.43 4.33
C ALA A 23 -2.71 -13.02 4.66
N PRO A 24 -3.16 -13.08 5.93
CA PRO A 24 -4.52 -13.55 6.27
C PRO A 24 -5.65 -12.69 5.71
N LEU A 25 -5.39 -11.41 5.38
CA LEU A 25 -6.38 -10.52 4.75
C LEU A 25 -6.47 -10.72 3.24
N MET A 26 -5.48 -11.39 2.64
CA MET A 26 -5.35 -11.55 1.19
C MET A 26 -5.55 -12.99 0.72
N ARG A 27 -5.35 -13.96 1.60
CA ARG A 27 -5.45 -15.39 1.30
C ARG A 27 -6.58 -16.00 2.13
N SER A 28 -7.39 -16.85 1.51
CA SER A 28 -8.49 -17.56 2.16
C SER A 28 -8.00 -18.49 3.26
N THR A 29 -6.81 -19.07 3.10
CA THR A 29 -6.22 -20.00 4.07
C THR A 29 -4.78 -19.62 4.39
N VAL A 30 -4.51 -19.51 5.68
CA VAL A 30 -3.19 -19.25 6.24
C VAL A 30 -3.03 -20.15 7.48
N PRO A 31 -1.92 -20.88 7.65
CA PRO A 31 -1.77 -21.87 8.73
C PRO A 31 -1.36 -21.26 10.09
N TRP A 32 -1.59 -19.96 10.31
CA TRP A 32 -1.34 -19.26 11.58
C TRP A 32 -2.39 -18.17 11.79
N ASN A 33 -2.64 -17.85 13.05
CA ASN A 33 -3.42 -16.68 13.47
C ASN A 33 -2.44 -15.60 13.96
N PRO A 34 -2.32 -14.45 13.28
CA PRO A 34 -1.30 -13.45 13.61
C PRO A 34 -1.55 -12.77 14.97
N VAL A 35 -2.80 -12.75 15.46
CA VAL A 35 -3.17 -12.12 16.75
C VAL A 35 -2.99 -13.09 17.92
N ARG A 36 -3.38 -14.36 17.74
CA ARG A 36 -3.37 -15.37 18.82
C ARG A 36 -2.00 -16.03 18.98
N ASP A 37 -1.31 -16.32 17.87
CA ASP A 37 -0.14 -17.20 17.88
C ASP A 37 1.19 -16.45 18.09
N PHE A 38 1.18 -15.12 18.20
CA PHE A 38 2.39 -14.30 18.38
C PHE A 38 2.20 -13.19 19.42
N ALA A 39 3.22 -13.00 20.26
CA ALA A 39 3.32 -11.87 21.18
C ALA A 39 4.35 -10.84 20.65
N PRO A 40 3.99 -9.55 20.51
CA PRO A 40 4.94 -8.53 20.06
C PRO A 40 5.99 -8.25 21.15
N VAL A 41 7.27 -8.33 20.79
CA VAL A 41 8.39 -8.04 21.71
C VAL A 41 8.91 -6.62 21.51
N THR A 42 9.36 -6.28 20.30
CA THR A 42 9.89 -4.94 19.99
C THR A 42 9.87 -4.65 18.48
N LEU A 43 9.92 -3.37 18.11
CA LEU A 43 10.14 -2.92 16.74
C LEU A 43 11.65 -2.76 16.49
N ALA A 44 12.23 -3.70 15.75
CA ALA A 44 13.66 -3.68 15.45
C ALA A 44 14.05 -2.74 14.30
N VAL A 45 13.21 -2.64 13.26
CA VAL A 45 13.48 -1.83 12.06
C VAL A 45 12.21 -1.14 11.59
N ASN A 46 12.32 0.15 11.26
CA ASN A 46 11.29 0.90 10.55
C ASN A 46 11.87 1.41 9.23
N SER A 47 11.31 0.98 8.10
CA SER A 47 11.78 1.35 6.76
C SER A 47 10.66 2.07 5.99
N PRO A 48 10.82 3.36 5.66
CA PRO A 48 9.82 4.07 4.88
C PRO A 48 9.82 3.59 3.42
N ASN A 49 8.64 3.55 2.81
CA ASN A 49 8.52 3.38 1.36
C ASN A 49 8.71 4.75 0.68
N ILE A 50 9.54 4.79 -0.36
CA ILE A 50 9.79 6.01 -1.15
C ILE A 50 9.18 5.88 -2.55
N LEU A 51 8.58 6.97 -3.03
CA LEU A 51 8.04 7.06 -4.39
C LEU A 51 9.14 7.60 -5.31
N VAL A 52 9.54 6.81 -6.29
CA VAL A 52 10.55 7.17 -7.28
C VAL A 52 9.94 7.17 -8.67
N VAL A 53 10.23 8.20 -9.46
CA VAL A 53 9.82 8.32 -10.86
C VAL A 53 11.03 8.18 -11.77
N HIS A 54 10.82 7.63 -12.97
CA HIS A 54 11.87 7.60 -13.98
C HIS A 54 12.22 9.03 -14.41
N PRO A 55 13.51 9.39 -14.58
CA PRO A 55 13.93 10.76 -14.88
C PRO A 55 13.39 11.33 -16.20
N SER A 56 12.88 10.49 -17.11
CA SER A 56 12.23 10.95 -18.35
C SER A 56 10.81 11.48 -18.13
N LEU A 57 10.21 11.29 -16.96
CA LEU A 57 8.89 11.83 -16.65
C LEU A 57 9.02 13.31 -16.28
N PRO A 58 8.28 14.23 -16.93
CA PRO A 58 8.36 15.66 -16.66
C PRO A 58 7.54 16.03 -15.41
N VAL A 59 7.83 15.37 -14.28
CA VAL A 59 7.15 15.60 -13.00
C VAL A 59 8.17 15.79 -11.91
N LYS A 60 8.05 16.89 -11.17
CA LYS A 60 8.91 17.25 -10.03
C LYS A 60 8.20 17.16 -8.70
N SER A 61 6.89 16.92 -8.71
CA SER A 61 6.06 16.82 -7.52
C SER A 61 5.05 15.68 -7.62
N VAL A 62 4.60 15.19 -6.46
CA VAL A 62 3.52 14.20 -6.37
C VAL A 62 2.23 14.75 -7.03
N LYS A 63 1.97 16.05 -6.91
CA LYS A 63 0.82 16.71 -7.53
C LYS A 63 0.87 16.63 -9.06
N GLU A 64 2.02 16.89 -9.65
CA GLU A 64 2.24 16.76 -11.10
C GLU A 64 2.14 15.31 -11.56
N LEU A 65 2.68 14.36 -10.79
CA LEU A 65 2.53 12.93 -11.09
C LEU A 65 1.05 12.51 -11.09
N ILE A 66 0.26 12.95 -10.11
CA ILE A 66 -1.19 12.68 -10.07
C ILE A 66 -1.91 13.33 -11.26
N ALA A 67 -1.57 14.58 -11.60
CA ALA A 67 -2.16 15.28 -12.73
C ALA A 67 -1.85 14.56 -14.06
N LEU A 68 -0.60 14.17 -14.28
CA LEU A 68 -0.15 13.44 -15.46
C LEU A 68 -0.83 12.07 -15.57
N ALA A 69 -0.89 11.32 -14.46
CA ALA A 69 -1.52 10.00 -14.44
C ALA A 69 -3.05 10.04 -14.62
N LYS A 70 -3.70 11.15 -14.24
CA LYS A 70 -5.12 11.40 -14.52
C LYS A 70 -5.36 11.81 -15.97
N ALA A 71 -4.46 12.60 -16.56
CA ALA A 71 -4.55 13.03 -17.95
C ALA A 71 -4.37 11.86 -18.94
N LYS A 72 -3.57 10.85 -18.57
CA LYS A 72 -3.26 9.68 -19.40
C LYS A 72 -3.57 8.37 -18.69
N PRO A 73 -4.86 8.04 -18.49
CA PRO A 73 -5.25 6.85 -17.75
C PRO A 73 -4.78 5.56 -18.47
N GLY A 74 -4.10 4.67 -17.74
CA GLY A 74 -3.71 3.35 -18.24
C GLY A 74 -2.42 3.30 -19.07
N GLU A 75 -1.73 4.43 -19.27
CA GLU A 75 -0.41 4.50 -19.93
C GLU A 75 0.75 4.19 -18.98
N PHE A 76 0.55 4.35 -17.67
CA PHE A 76 1.61 4.18 -16.68
C PHE A 76 1.45 2.89 -15.86
N ASN A 77 2.56 2.17 -15.69
CA ASN A 77 2.69 1.08 -14.73
C ASN A 77 3.51 1.58 -13.54
N TYR A 78 3.21 1.08 -12.34
CA TYR A 78 4.03 1.33 -11.17
C TYR A 78 4.39 0.01 -10.48
N GLY A 79 5.63 -0.08 -10.01
CA GLY A 79 6.14 -1.20 -9.23
C GLY A 79 5.87 -0.99 -7.74
N SER A 80 5.68 -2.09 -7.01
CA SER A 80 5.64 -2.07 -5.55
C SER A 80 6.54 -3.17 -5.00
N GLY A 81 7.00 -3.07 -3.76
CA GLY A 81 7.80 -4.11 -3.08
C GLY A 81 7.03 -5.40 -2.78
N SER A 82 5.92 -5.66 -3.47
CA SER A 82 5.11 -6.86 -3.39
C SER A 82 4.78 -7.34 -4.81
N PRO A 83 4.55 -8.64 -5.07
CA PRO A 83 4.46 -9.21 -6.43
C PRO A 83 3.30 -8.71 -7.32
N LYS A 84 2.56 -7.68 -6.92
CA LYS A 84 1.48 -7.08 -7.70
C LYS A 84 1.97 -5.75 -8.28
N ALA A 85 2.64 -5.79 -9.43
CA ALA A 85 2.75 -4.61 -10.28
C ALA A 85 1.33 -4.24 -10.75
N ARG A 86 0.83 -3.08 -10.37
CA ARG A 86 -0.54 -2.66 -10.68
C ARG A 86 -0.47 -1.63 -11.78
N ARG A 87 -1.16 -1.88 -12.89
CA ARG A 87 -1.40 -0.89 -13.93
C ARG A 87 -2.19 0.27 -13.32
N TRP A 88 -1.72 1.50 -13.49
CA TRP A 88 -2.42 2.66 -12.95
C TRP A 88 -3.67 2.94 -13.80
N SER A 89 -4.81 2.38 -13.39
CA SER A 89 -6.11 2.84 -13.84
C SER A 89 -6.52 4.03 -12.95
N ALA A 90 -6.91 5.14 -13.57
CA ALA A 90 -7.52 6.25 -12.85
C ALA A 90 -8.78 5.71 -12.16
N ALA A 91 -8.66 5.40 -10.86
CA ALA A 91 -9.72 4.75 -10.12
C ALA A 91 -10.96 5.63 -10.09
N ARG A 92 -12.11 4.99 -10.34
CA ARG A 92 -13.45 5.50 -10.06
C ARG A 92 -13.43 6.19 -8.69
N GLN A 93 -13.94 7.41 -8.63
CA GLN A 93 -13.94 8.24 -7.41
C GLN A 93 -14.49 7.45 -6.20
N PRO A 94 -13.93 7.62 -4.99
CA PRO A 94 -14.54 7.11 -3.77
C PRO A 94 -15.98 7.60 -3.64
N ARG A 95 -16.94 6.68 -3.41
CA ARG A 95 -18.39 6.95 -3.31
C ARG A 95 -18.79 7.96 -2.20
N TRP A 96 -17.86 8.40 -1.37
CA TRP A 96 -18.07 9.33 -0.26
C TRP A 96 -17.72 10.79 -0.58
N LEU A 97 -17.20 11.08 -1.77
CA LEU A 97 -17.11 12.44 -2.26
C LEU A 97 -18.49 12.86 -2.79
N PRO A 98 -19.10 13.95 -2.28
CA PRO A 98 -20.35 14.43 -2.84
C PRO A 98 -20.14 14.81 -4.32
N PRO A 99 -21.12 14.54 -5.20
CA PRO A 99 -21.00 14.86 -6.61
C PRO A 99 -20.70 16.35 -6.78
N SER A 100 -19.72 16.66 -7.63
CA SER A 100 -19.29 18.01 -7.96
C SER A 100 -20.48 18.93 -8.27
N ASN A 101 -20.77 19.83 -7.33
CA ASN A 101 -21.80 20.86 -7.50
C ASN A 101 -21.37 21.83 -8.62
N PRO A 102 -22.20 22.07 -9.66
CA PRO A 102 -21.82 22.93 -10.80
C PRO A 102 -21.71 24.43 -10.46
N ARG A 103 -21.99 24.83 -9.21
CA ARG A 103 -22.13 26.24 -8.80
C ARG A 103 -20.82 27.06 -8.68
N TRP A 104 -19.65 26.50 -9.00
CA TRP A 104 -18.36 27.20 -8.84
C TRP A 104 -17.68 27.62 -10.16
N ARG A 105 -18.43 27.76 -11.27
CA ARG A 105 -17.97 28.51 -12.44
C ARG A 105 -18.60 29.91 -12.42
N GLY A 106 -17.81 30.91 -12.00
CA GLY A 106 -18.12 32.32 -12.22
C GLY A 106 -17.76 33.22 -11.05
N GLY A 107 -16.77 34.10 -11.25
CA GLY A 107 -16.58 35.28 -10.41
C GLY A 107 -15.17 35.44 -9.84
N ALA A 108 -14.26 36.00 -10.64
CA ALA A 108 -13.33 37.02 -10.18
C ALA A 108 -12.84 37.79 -11.42
N SER A 109 -13.47 38.95 -11.62
CA SER A 109 -12.83 40.13 -12.21
C SER A 109 -11.65 40.57 -11.36
#